data_AF-A0A950JH41-F1
#
_entry.id   AF-A0A950JH41-F1
#
_cell.length_a   1.000
_cell.length_b   1.000
_cell.length_c   1.000
_cell.angle_alpha   90.00
_cell.angle_beta   90.00
_cell.angle_gamma   90.00
#
_symmetry.space_group_name_H-M   'P 1'
#
loop_
_entity.id
_entity.type
_entity.pdbx_description
1 polymer ?
#
loop_
_entity_poly.entity_id
_entity_poly.type
_entity_poly.pdbx_seq_one_letter_code
_entity_poly.pdbx_strand_id
1 'polypeptide(L)'
;PGPNPALPPYLQRQNFEAVRGRSGRVRYVQRSFTDILRNSPAASFDRYALLDAQDWMNDAELTALWTEIARTARPGARVIFRTAAAERLLPGRVPENVLGAWTYEEELSRELTRQDRSSIYGAFHLYTLKGD
;
A
#
# COMPACT_ATOMS: atom_id res chain seq x y z
N PRO A 1 -23.88 0.36 24.31
CA PRO A 1 -22.83 1.33 23.89
C PRO A 1 -22.65 2.42 24.96
N GLY A 2 -21.43 2.64 25.44
CA GLY A 2 -21.14 3.65 26.47
C GLY A 2 -21.29 5.10 25.95
N PRO A 3 -21.30 6.10 26.85
CA PRO A 3 -21.70 7.49 26.53
C PRO A 3 -20.73 8.28 25.63
N ASN A 4 -19.64 7.68 25.14
CA ASN A 4 -18.73 8.32 24.19
C ASN A 4 -17.98 7.24 23.37
N PRO A 5 -18.60 6.62 22.35
CA PRO A 5 -17.88 5.69 21.50
C PRO A 5 -16.77 6.46 20.78
N ALA A 6 -15.51 6.03 20.95
CA ALA A 6 -14.38 6.62 20.26
C ALA A 6 -14.63 6.56 18.74
N LEU A 7 -14.94 7.70 18.14
CA LEU A 7 -15.16 7.79 16.70
C LEU A 7 -13.82 7.64 15.97
N PRO A 8 -13.75 6.82 14.90
CA PRO A 8 -12.64 6.86 13.97
C PRO A 8 -12.36 8.32 13.55
N PRO A 9 -11.10 8.71 13.31
CA PRO A 9 -10.76 10.10 13.01
C PRO A 9 -11.63 10.73 11.92
N TYR A 10 -12.00 9.98 10.88
CA TYR A 10 -12.83 10.46 9.76
C TYR A 10 -14.33 10.69 10.13
N LEU A 11 -14.83 10.14 11.24
CA LEU A 11 -16.19 10.37 11.74
C LEU A 11 -16.25 11.44 12.83
N GLN A 12 -15.11 11.90 13.34
CA GLN A 12 -15.08 13.03 14.27
C GLN A 12 -15.61 14.28 13.56
N ARG A 13 -16.49 15.04 14.22
CA ARG A 13 -17.17 16.21 13.62
C ARG A 13 -16.20 17.20 12.96
N GLN A 14 -15.04 17.43 13.59
CA GLN A 14 -13.99 18.31 13.06
C GLN A 14 -13.39 17.86 11.72
N ASN A 15 -13.47 16.57 11.39
CA ASN A 15 -12.92 15.98 10.17
C ASN A 15 -14.00 15.59 9.14
N PHE A 16 -15.23 15.37 9.59
CA PHE A 16 -16.29 14.78 8.78
C PHE A 16 -16.61 15.59 7.52
N GLU A 17 -16.84 16.90 7.65
CA GLU A 17 -17.18 17.74 6.49
C GLU A 17 -16.04 17.80 5.46
N ALA A 18 -14.78 17.76 5.92
CA ALA A 18 -13.62 17.73 5.05
C ALA A 18 -13.53 16.42 4.25
N VAL A 19 -13.87 15.27 4.87
CA VAL A 19 -13.92 13.97 4.20
C VAL A 19 -15.11 13.90 3.26
N ARG A 20 -16.29 14.30 3.72
CA ARG A 20 -17.54 14.32 2.94
C ARG A 20 -17.41 15.16 1.67
N GLY A 21 -16.87 16.38 1.77
CA GLY A 21 -16.66 17.25 0.61
C GLY A 21 -15.66 16.71 -0.43
N ARG A 22 -14.84 15.71 -0.07
CA ARG A 22 -13.86 15.07 -0.97
C ARG A 22 -14.31 13.69 -1.48
N SER A 23 -15.49 13.20 -1.08
CA SER A 23 -15.96 11.86 -1.45
C SER A 23 -16.06 11.67 -2.97
N GLY A 24 -16.37 12.74 -3.73
CA GLY A 24 -16.39 12.72 -5.20
C GLY A 24 -15.03 12.46 -5.87
N ARG A 25 -13.93 12.44 -5.11
CA ARG A 25 -12.59 12.05 -5.59
C ARG A 25 -12.31 10.56 -5.46
N VAL A 26 -13.24 9.79 -4.88
CA VAL A 26 -13.12 8.34 -4.72
C VAL A 26 -13.78 7.66 -5.90
N ARG A 27 -13.04 6.75 -6.54
CA ARG A 27 -13.56 5.89 -7.61
C ARG A 27 -13.52 4.44 -7.14
N TYR A 28 -14.66 3.77 -7.18
CA TYR A 28 -14.75 2.34 -6.98
C TYR A 28 -14.56 1.61 -8.31
N VAL A 29 -13.79 0.52 -8.29
CA VAL A 29 -13.59 -0.36 -9.45
C VAL A 29 -13.62 -1.80 -8.95
N GLN A 30 -14.49 -2.62 -9.53
CA GLN A 30 -14.54 -4.05 -9.26
C GLN A 30 -13.67 -4.82 -10.26
N ARG A 31 -12.35 -4.83 -10.04
CA ARG A 31 -11.35 -5.54 -10.85
C ARG A 31 -10.16 -5.94 -9.97
N SER A 32 -9.29 -6.82 -10.45
CA SER A 32 -8.00 -7.03 -9.79
C SER A 32 -7.18 -5.74 -9.83
N PHE A 33 -6.38 -5.48 -8.79
CA PHE A 33 -5.55 -4.28 -8.76
C PHE A 33 -4.49 -4.31 -9.87
N THR A 34 -3.91 -5.49 -10.13
CA THR A 34 -2.97 -5.70 -11.24
C THR A 34 -3.57 -5.33 -12.59
N ASP A 35 -4.84 -5.68 -12.87
CA ASP A 35 -5.50 -5.29 -14.14
C ASP A 35 -5.73 -3.77 -14.23
N ILE A 36 -6.04 -3.12 -13.10
CA ILE A 36 -6.19 -1.66 -13.07
C ILE A 36 -4.87 -1.01 -13.45
N LEU A 37 -3.75 -1.46 -12.87
CA LEU A 37 -2.43 -0.93 -13.17
C LEU A 37 -2.01 -1.22 -14.61
N ARG A 38 -2.23 -2.45 -15.11
CA ARG A 38 -1.95 -2.84 -16.50
C ARG A 38 -2.62 -1.94 -17.53
N ASN A 39 -3.85 -1.51 -17.25
CA ASN A 39 -4.61 -0.61 -18.12
C ASN A 39 -4.38 0.88 -17.82
N SER A 40 -3.46 1.21 -16.92
CA SER A 40 -3.11 2.59 -16.57
C SER A 40 -1.84 3.04 -17.31
N PRO A 41 -1.73 4.34 -17.67
CA PRO A 41 -0.51 4.89 -18.28
C PRO A 41 0.71 4.72 -17.37
N ALA A 42 1.91 4.71 -17.97
CA ALA A 42 3.14 4.77 -17.19
C ALA A 42 3.19 6.08 -16.36
N ALA A 43 3.86 6.05 -15.20
CA ALA A 43 3.99 7.21 -14.30
C ALA A 43 2.66 7.94 -14.00
N SER A 44 1.59 7.17 -13.71
CA SER A 44 0.24 7.69 -13.46
C SER A 44 -0.17 7.74 -11.99
N PHE A 45 0.55 7.04 -11.10
CA PHE A 45 0.25 6.99 -9.66
C PHE A 45 1.42 7.43 -8.78
N ASP A 46 1.09 8.13 -7.71
CA ASP A 46 2.05 8.58 -6.71
C ASP A 46 2.17 7.59 -5.53
N ARG A 47 1.08 6.92 -5.15
CA ARG A 47 1.04 6.10 -3.93
C ARG A 47 0.21 4.85 -4.15
N TYR A 48 0.69 3.73 -3.62
CA TYR A 48 0.02 2.44 -3.63
C TYR A 48 -0.21 2.01 -2.19
N ALA A 49 -1.44 1.68 -1.85
CA ALA A 49 -1.80 1.18 -0.54
C ALA A 49 -2.42 -0.20 -0.70
N LEU A 50 -1.68 -1.22 -0.25
CA LEU A 50 -2.11 -2.61 -0.22
C LEU A 50 -2.32 -3.04 1.23
N LEU A 51 -3.10 -4.09 1.42
CA LEU A 51 -3.23 -4.79 2.71
C LEU A 51 -2.35 -6.05 2.69
N ASP A 52 -2.78 -7.12 3.36
CA ASP A 52 -2.17 -8.46 3.38
C ASP A 52 -2.43 -9.28 2.10
N ALA A 53 -3.04 -8.69 1.07
CA ALA A 53 -3.39 -9.39 -0.18
C ALA A 53 -2.20 -10.16 -0.81
N GLN A 54 -0.98 -9.68 -0.59
CA GLN A 54 0.25 -10.27 -1.13
C GLN A 54 0.64 -11.59 -0.44
N ASP A 55 0.24 -11.82 0.81
CA ASP A 55 0.50 -13.09 1.52
C ASP A 55 -0.17 -14.28 0.82
N TRP A 56 -1.22 -14.00 0.06
CA TRP A 56 -2.04 -14.98 -0.65
C TRP A 56 -1.69 -15.10 -2.14
N MET A 57 -0.70 -14.35 -2.62
CA MET A 57 -0.25 -14.37 -4.02
C MET A 57 0.91 -15.34 -4.19
N ASN A 58 0.91 -16.07 -5.29
CA ASN A 58 2.10 -16.82 -5.73
C ASN A 58 3.14 -15.88 -6.38
N ASP A 59 4.33 -16.40 -6.68
CA ASP A 59 5.44 -15.58 -7.18
C ASP A 59 5.16 -14.95 -8.54
N ALA A 60 4.38 -15.60 -9.41
CA ALA A 60 3.98 -15.04 -10.70
C ALA A 60 2.99 -13.88 -10.53
N GLU A 61 2.05 -13.99 -9.60
CA GLU A 61 1.10 -12.92 -9.27
C GLU A 61 1.80 -11.72 -8.61
N LEU A 62 2.72 -11.97 -7.67
CA LEU A 62 3.55 -10.92 -7.06
C LEU A 62 4.41 -10.21 -8.10
N THR A 63 5.07 -10.97 -8.98
CA THR A 63 5.89 -10.42 -10.06
C THR A 63 5.05 -9.56 -11.00
N ALA A 64 3.88 -10.04 -11.42
CA ALA A 64 2.97 -9.28 -12.28
C ALA A 64 2.50 -7.99 -11.60
N LEU A 65 2.11 -8.06 -10.32
CA LEU A 65 1.70 -6.88 -9.55
C LEU A 65 2.83 -5.85 -9.45
N TRP A 66 4.00 -6.25 -8.96
CA TRP A 66 5.13 -5.34 -8.72
C TRP A 66 5.72 -4.76 -10.01
N THR A 67 5.65 -5.50 -11.12
CA THR A 67 6.03 -4.99 -12.44
C THR A 67 5.12 -3.83 -12.86
N GLU A 68 3.80 -3.98 -12.68
CA GLU A 68 2.85 -2.93 -13.01
C GLU A 68 2.90 -1.75 -12.04
N ILE A 69 3.16 -1.99 -10.74
CA ILE A 69 3.42 -0.91 -9.77
C ILE A 69 4.65 -0.10 -10.22
N ALA A 70 5.76 -0.76 -10.56
CA ALA A 70 6.97 -0.08 -11.02
C ALA A 70 6.73 0.74 -12.30
N ARG A 71 6.05 0.17 -13.30
CA ARG A 71 5.75 0.87 -14.56
C ARG A 71 4.85 2.09 -14.36
N THR A 72 3.85 1.98 -13.50
CA THR A 72 2.85 3.04 -13.30
C THR A 72 3.24 4.07 -12.24
N ALA A 73 4.34 3.85 -11.53
CA ALA A 73 4.83 4.73 -10.48
C ALA A 73 5.47 6.01 -11.03
N ARG A 74 5.11 7.15 -10.45
CA ARG A 74 5.83 8.42 -10.65
C ARG A 74 7.16 8.42 -9.88
N PRO A 75 8.15 9.24 -10.29
CA PRO A 75 9.34 9.48 -9.47
C PRO A 75 8.97 9.84 -8.02
N GLY A 76 9.59 9.18 -7.05
CA GLY A 76 9.27 9.34 -5.62
C GLY A 76 7.94 8.72 -5.20
N ALA A 77 7.39 7.79 -5.98
CA ALA A 77 6.22 7.02 -5.57
C ALA A 77 6.50 6.18 -4.33
N ARG A 78 5.44 5.83 -3.58
CA ARG A 78 5.55 4.98 -2.39
C ARG A 78 4.56 3.84 -2.44
N VAL A 79 4.99 2.66 -2.00
CA VAL A 79 4.13 1.50 -1.78
C VAL A 79 4.11 1.23 -0.29
N ILE A 80 2.92 1.17 0.30
CA ILE A 80 2.72 0.66 1.65
C ILE A 80 1.90 -0.62 1.61
N PHE A 81 2.28 -1.57 2.44
CA PHE A 81 1.51 -2.79 2.63
C PHE A 81 1.72 -3.38 4.02
N ARG A 82 0.87 -4.35 4.38
CA ARG A 82 1.03 -5.15 5.59
C ARG A 82 1.16 -6.61 5.22
N THR A 83 1.68 -7.40 6.15
CA THR A 83 1.78 -8.85 6.04
C THR A 83 1.27 -9.51 7.30
N ALA A 84 0.73 -10.72 7.18
CA ALA A 84 0.32 -11.55 8.32
C ALA A 84 1.53 -11.94 9.19
N ALA A 85 2.66 -12.29 8.55
CA ALA A 85 3.92 -12.60 9.22
C ALA A 85 4.81 -11.35 9.38
N ALA A 86 5.76 -11.38 10.31
CA ALA A 86 6.73 -10.30 10.49
C ALA A 86 7.87 -10.31 9.44
N GLU A 87 7.99 -11.40 8.69
CA GLU A 87 9.03 -11.58 7.68
C GLU A 87 8.80 -10.68 6.47
N ARG A 88 9.91 -10.23 5.86
CA ARG A 88 9.88 -9.43 4.65
C ARG A 88 9.52 -10.32 3.45
N LEU A 89 8.28 -10.19 2.98
CA LEU A 89 7.68 -11.06 1.97
C LEU A 89 8.37 -11.06 0.59
N LEU A 90 8.88 -9.92 0.13
CA LEU A 90 9.21 -9.72 -1.29
C LEU A 90 10.59 -10.24 -1.76
N PRO A 91 11.69 -10.08 -1.00
CA PRO A 91 13.00 -10.61 -1.40
C PRO A 91 12.95 -12.12 -1.70
N GLY A 92 13.52 -12.53 -2.82
CA GLY A 92 13.50 -13.93 -3.29
C GLY A 92 12.21 -14.35 -3.99
N ARG A 93 11.10 -13.59 -3.85
CA ARG A 93 9.81 -13.86 -4.51
C ARG A 93 9.52 -12.93 -5.68
N VAL A 94 10.03 -11.70 -5.63
CA VAL A 94 9.95 -10.72 -6.72
C VAL A 94 11.33 -10.58 -7.39
N PRO A 95 11.43 -10.65 -8.73
CA PRO A 95 12.69 -10.48 -9.45
C PRO A 95 13.43 -9.19 -9.10
N GLU A 96 14.76 -9.28 -9.00
CA GLU A 96 15.62 -8.15 -8.60
C GLU A 96 15.58 -6.99 -9.60
N ASN A 97 15.35 -7.26 -10.89
CA ASN A 97 15.19 -6.20 -11.88
C ASN A 97 13.92 -5.35 -11.68
N VAL A 98 12.97 -5.83 -10.87
CA VAL A 98 11.77 -5.08 -10.47
C VAL A 98 11.97 -4.51 -9.08
N LEU A 99 12.33 -5.35 -8.10
CA LEU A 99 12.44 -4.94 -6.70
C LEU A 99 13.61 -3.96 -6.48
N GLY A 100 14.69 -4.10 -7.25
CA GLY A 100 15.88 -3.26 -7.20
C GLY A 100 15.63 -1.81 -7.60
N ALA A 101 14.50 -1.48 -8.22
CA ALA A 101 14.08 -0.09 -8.47
C ALA A 101 13.60 0.63 -7.19
N TRP A 102 13.40 -0.10 -6.08
CA TRP A 102 12.83 0.43 -4.85
C TRP A 102 13.84 0.44 -3.71
N THR A 103 13.72 1.43 -2.83
CA THR A 103 14.37 1.47 -1.52
C THR A 103 13.37 0.97 -0.48
N TYR A 104 13.75 -0.06 0.28
CA TYR A 104 12.97 -0.49 1.43
C TYR A 104 13.34 0.36 2.64
N GLU A 105 12.35 1.09 3.15
CA GLU A 105 12.51 2.00 4.30
C GLU A 105 12.45 1.19 5.60
N GLU A 106 13.48 0.40 5.89
CA GLU A 106 13.43 -0.62 6.95
C GLU A 106 13.16 -0.05 8.35
N GLU A 107 13.91 0.98 8.77
CA GLU A 107 13.74 1.59 10.08
C GLU A 107 12.35 2.20 10.26
N LEU A 108 11.89 2.92 9.24
CA LEU A 108 10.56 3.53 9.25
C LEU A 108 9.45 2.49 9.20
N SER A 109 9.64 1.39 8.46
CA SER A 109 8.72 0.24 8.44
C SER A 109 8.56 -0.38 9.83
N ARG A 110 9.67 -0.58 10.56
CA ARG A 110 9.65 -1.09 11.93
C ARG A 110 9.00 -0.11 12.92
N GLU A 111 9.28 1.19 12.80
CA GLU A 111 8.63 2.22 13.62
C GLU A 111 7.11 2.24 13.38
N LEU A 112 6.67 2.24 12.13
CA LEU A 112 5.25 2.25 11.79
C LEU A 112 4.54 0.95 12.18
N THR A 113 5.24 -0.20 12.15
CA THR A 113 4.73 -1.46 12.70
C THR A 113 4.42 -1.34 14.19
N ARG A 114 5.30 -0.71 14.99
CA ARG A 114 5.06 -0.49 16.43
C ARG A 114 3.88 0.45 16.71
N GLN A 115 3.53 1.32 15.76
CA GLN A 115 2.40 2.23 15.87
C GLN A 115 1.09 1.64 15.30
N ASP A 116 1.14 0.47 14.67
CA ASP A 116 -0.06 -0.13 14.11
C ASP A 116 -1.04 -0.54 15.21
N ARG A 117 -2.29 -0.11 15.05
CA ARG A 117 -3.40 -0.34 15.99
C ARG A 117 -4.33 -1.46 15.54
N SER A 118 -4.05 -2.07 14.37
CA SER A 118 -4.82 -3.20 13.86
C SER A 118 -4.64 -4.45 14.73
N SER A 119 -3.43 -4.64 15.29
CA SER A 119 -3.01 -5.81 16.08
C SER A 119 -3.22 -7.17 15.41
N ILE A 120 -3.45 -7.20 14.09
CA ILE A 120 -3.65 -8.44 13.31
C ILE A 120 -2.52 -8.72 12.31
N TYR A 121 -1.69 -7.72 12.00
CA TYR A 121 -0.58 -7.85 11.06
C TYR A 121 0.75 -8.00 11.79
N GLY A 122 1.62 -8.84 11.23
CA GLY A 122 2.98 -9.06 11.73
C GLY A 122 3.96 -7.94 11.36
N ALA A 123 3.73 -7.25 10.24
CA ALA A 123 4.56 -6.12 9.82
C ALA A 123 3.83 -5.09 8.94
N PHE A 124 4.33 -3.86 9.00
CA PHE A 124 4.07 -2.77 8.05
C PHE A 124 5.31 -2.55 7.20
N HIS A 125 5.16 -2.44 5.89
CA HIS A 125 6.26 -2.24 4.95
C HIS A 125 6.06 -0.96 4.15
N LEU A 126 7.15 -0.22 3.98
CA LEU A 126 7.24 0.94 3.10
C LEU A 126 8.38 0.78 2.10
N TYR A 127 8.05 0.95 0.83
CA TYR A 127 8.99 1.03 -0.27
C TYR A 127 8.86 2.38 -0.97
N THR A 128 9.98 3.03 -1.27
CA THR A 128 10.05 4.28 -2.03
C THR A 128 10.72 4.00 -3.37
N LEU A 129 10.13 4.48 -4.48
CA LEU A 129 10.77 4.36 -5.79
C LEU A 129 12.04 5.23 -5.79
N LYS A 130 13.17 4.64 -6.22
CA LYS A 130 14.41 5.40 -6.37
C LYS A 130 14.19 6.54 -7.37
N GLY A 131 14.64 7.74 -7.02
CA GLY A 131 14.69 8.84 -7.97
C GLY A 131 15.78 8.58 -9.01
N ASP A 132 15.58 9.10 -10.22
CA ASP A 132 16.66 9.27 -11.19
C ASP A 132 17.69 10.30 -10.69
#